data_AF-A0A2A2QFY3-F1
#
_entry.id   AF-A0A2A2QFY3-F1
#
_cell.length_a   1.000
_cell.length_b   1.000
_cell.length_c   1.000
_cell.angle_alpha   90.00
_cell.angle_beta   90.00
_cell.angle_gamma   90.00
#
_symmetry.space_group_name_H-M   'P 1'
#
loop_
_entity.id
_entity.type
_entity.pdbx_description
1 polymer ?
#
loop_
_entity_poly.entity_id
_entity_poly.type
_entity_poly.pdbx_seq_one_letter_code
_entity_poly.pdbx_strand_id
1 'polypeptide(L)'
;MIEITDQKSGEVKKHVFAFEDGGVTPFNNPAYLLYTMATLPEYRLHWPDGKERMSLVSVGTGRVKTGRGLKIDENLLGQAKSVPAALIGSAQWMQDLACRQHGECRHGEPLDSELGDLVRENPRAAFLYSRYDKSIGEAEMEGALKVSKKGFTLDNIELMDFLGEMGQAYAEREVKLEHFE
;
A
#
# COMPACT_ATOMS: atom_id res chain seq x y z
N MET A 1 -20.62 13.54 -15.50
CA MET A 1 -21.42 12.84 -16.53
C MET A 1 -20.51 12.63 -17.72
N ILE A 2 -20.25 11.39 -18.10
CA ILE A 2 -19.37 11.06 -19.24
C ILE A 2 -20.26 10.53 -20.36
N GLU A 3 -20.09 11.07 -21.55
CA GLU A 3 -20.73 10.56 -22.76
C GLU A 3 -19.83 9.49 -23.36
N ILE A 4 -20.37 8.27 -23.48
CA ILE A 4 -19.69 7.16 -24.14
C ILE A 4 -20.41 6.90 -25.46
N THR A 5 -19.68 7.01 -26.55
CA THR A 5 -20.18 6.66 -27.89
C THR A 5 -19.84 5.21 -28.18
N ASP A 6 -20.86 4.41 -28.48
CA ASP A 6 -20.66 3.06 -29.01
C ASP A 6 -20.02 3.18 -30.40
N GLN A 7 -18.81 2.62 -30.56
CA GLN A 7 -18.06 2.75 -31.81
C GLN A 7 -18.65 1.97 -32.99
N LYS A 8 -19.60 1.06 -32.77
CA LYS A 8 -20.29 0.30 -33.83
C LYS A 8 -21.64 0.90 -34.21
N SER A 9 -22.44 1.32 -33.23
CA SER A 9 -23.79 1.85 -33.47
C SER A 9 -23.85 3.37 -33.56
N GLY A 10 -22.82 4.08 -33.07
CA GLY A 10 -22.82 5.54 -32.96
C GLY A 10 -23.73 6.07 -31.84
N GLU A 11 -24.36 5.18 -31.08
CA GLU A 11 -25.25 5.55 -29.98
C GLU A 11 -24.46 6.22 -28.85
N VAL A 12 -24.90 7.41 -28.41
CA VAL A 12 -24.29 8.14 -27.29
C VAL A 12 -25.09 7.88 -26.03
N LYS A 13 -24.46 7.26 -25.02
CA LYS A 13 -25.05 7.05 -23.70
C LYS A 13 -24.39 7.94 -22.66
N LYS A 14 -25.24 8.59 -21.87
CA LYS A 14 -24.81 9.40 -20.72
C LYS A 14 -24.70 8.50 -19.50
N HIS A 15 -23.49 8.35 -19.00
CA HIS A 15 -23.22 7.60 -17.78
C HIS A 15 -22.84 8.55 -16.64
N VAL A 16 -23.38 8.24 -15.46
CA VAL A 16 -22.94 8.82 -14.19
C VAL A 16 -22.02 7.81 -13.54
N PHE A 17 -20.77 8.22 -13.33
CA PHE A 17 -19.79 7.43 -12.59
C PHE A 17 -19.60 8.08 -11.22
N ALA A 18 -19.65 7.27 -10.18
CA ALA A 18 -19.09 7.60 -8.87
C ALA A 18 -17.69 6.99 -8.81
N PHE A 19 -16.68 7.82 -8.58
CA PHE A 19 -15.31 7.35 -8.39
C PHE A 19 -15.03 7.28 -6.90
N GLU A 20 -14.59 6.12 -6.47
CA GLU A 20 -14.13 5.89 -5.10
C GLU A 20 -12.61 5.99 -5.06
N ASP A 21 -12.06 6.33 -3.90
CA ASP A 21 -10.62 6.39 -3.69
C ASP A 21 -10.00 4.98 -3.85
N GLY A 22 -8.93 4.87 -4.63
CA GLY A 22 -8.17 3.61 -4.77
C GLY A 22 -7.67 3.07 -3.42
N GLY A 23 -7.43 3.95 -2.44
CA GLY A 23 -7.02 3.62 -1.08
C GLY A 23 -8.09 2.92 -0.24
N VAL A 24 -9.38 3.01 -0.61
CA VAL A 24 -10.46 2.25 0.05
C VAL A 24 -10.75 0.91 -0.63
N THR A 25 -10.06 0.62 -1.74
CA THR A 25 -10.11 -0.68 -2.42
C THR A 25 -9.05 -1.63 -1.86
N PRO A 26 -9.09 -2.94 -2.21
CA PRO A 26 -8.04 -3.89 -1.85
C PRO A 26 -6.65 -3.62 -2.48
N PHE A 27 -6.46 -2.48 -3.16
CA PHE A 27 -5.26 -2.13 -3.90
C PHE A 27 -4.58 -0.85 -3.37
N ASN A 28 -4.78 -0.52 -2.09
CA ASN A 28 -4.05 0.53 -1.39
C ASN A 28 -2.52 0.29 -1.34
N ASN A 29 -2.08 -0.96 -1.46
CA ASN A 29 -0.76 -1.34 -1.94
C ASN A 29 -0.90 -2.06 -3.29
N PRO A 30 -0.72 -1.37 -4.43
CA PRO A 30 -0.91 -1.97 -5.74
C PRO A 30 0.33 -2.67 -6.28
N ALA A 31 1.38 -2.90 -5.48
CA ALA A 31 2.67 -3.39 -5.98
C ALA A 31 2.55 -4.72 -6.74
N TYR A 32 1.87 -5.73 -6.19
CA TYR A 32 1.71 -7.01 -6.87
C TYR A 32 0.77 -6.91 -8.08
N LEU A 33 -0.24 -6.03 -8.01
CA LEU A 33 -1.08 -5.71 -9.17
C LEU A 33 -0.26 -5.07 -10.30
N LEU A 34 0.68 -4.18 -9.98
CA LEU A 34 1.57 -3.57 -10.97
C LEU A 34 2.45 -4.62 -11.66
N TYR A 35 3.04 -5.55 -10.90
CA TYR A 35 3.75 -6.71 -11.45
C TYR A 35 2.84 -7.54 -12.37
N THR A 36 1.62 -7.82 -11.93
CA THR A 36 0.62 -8.58 -12.69
C THR A 36 0.30 -7.88 -14.02
N MET A 37 0.08 -6.57 -14.03
CA MET A 37 -0.16 -5.80 -15.25
C MET A 37 1.05 -5.76 -16.18
N ALA A 38 2.25 -5.63 -15.62
CA ALA A 38 3.49 -5.59 -16.41
C ALA A 38 3.74 -6.91 -17.16
N THR A 39 3.39 -8.04 -16.55
CA THR A 39 3.78 -9.38 -17.04
C THR A 39 2.66 -10.13 -17.76
N LEU A 40 1.39 -9.94 -17.39
CA LEU A 40 0.29 -10.65 -18.02
C LEU A 40 0.09 -10.22 -19.48
N PRO A 41 0.05 -11.17 -20.45
CA PRO A 41 -0.15 -10.86 -21.86
C PRO A 41 -1.41 -10.04 -22.17
N GLU A 42 -2.46 -10.18 -21.35
CA GLU A 42 -3.74 -9.51 -21.52
C GLU A 42 -3.64 -7.99 -21.38
N TYR A 43 -2.71 -7.51 -20.55
CA TYR A 43 -2.41 -6.08 -20.39
C TYR A 43 -1.45 -5.55 -21.48
N ARG A 44 -0.89 -6.45 -22.30
CA ARG A 44 -0.07 -6.13 -23.48
C ARG A 44 1.21 -5.33 -23.21
N LEU A 45 1.67 -5.30 -21.95
CA LEU A 45 2.96 -4.72 -21.60
C LEU A 45 4.11 -5.69 -21.89
N HIS A 46 3.91 -6.99 -21.63
CA HIS A 46 4.87 -8.06 -21.94
C HIS A 46 6.27 -7.84 -21.37
N TRP A 47 6.38 -7.22 -20.19
CA TRP A 47 7.68 -7.04 -19.54
C TRP A 47 8.22 -8.41 -19.10
N PRO A 48 9.51 -8.70 -19.36
CA PRO A 48 10.11 -9.95 -18.90
C PRO A 48 10.23 -9.93 -17.37
N ASP A 49 9.95 -11.08 -16.75
CA ASP A 49 10.14 -11.31 -15.32
C ASP A 49 11.52 -11.89 -15.01
N GLY A 50 11.79 -12.00 -13.72
CA GLY A 50 13.04 -12.47 -13.12
C GLY A 50 13.76 -11.34 -12.37
N LYS A 51 14.37 -11.68 -11.23
CA LYS A 51 15.10 -10.72 -10.40
C LYS A 51 16.21 -9.94 -11.11
N GLU A 52 16.82 -10.53 -12.14
CA GLU A 52 17.84 -9.87 -12.96
C GLU A 52 17.25 -8.87 -13.99
N ARG A 53 15.93 -8.87 -14.16
CA ARG A 53 15.23 -8.11 -15.22
C ARG A 53 14.19 -7.12 -14.68
N MET A 54 13.74 -7.32 -13.45
CA MET A 54 12.68 -6.52 -12.84
C MET A 54 12.97 -6.22 -11.37
N SER A 55 12.89 -4.94 -11.03
CA SER A 55 12.88 -4.45 -9.65
C SER A 55 11.54 -3.77 -9.37
N LEU A 56 10.85 -4.22 -8.33
CA LEU A 56 9.57 -3.71 -7.88
C LEU A 56 9.76 -2.99 -6.54
N VAL A 57 9.58 -1.68 -6.55
CA VAL A 57 9.71 -0.84 -5.35
C VAL A 57 8.34 -0.35 -4.92
N SER A 58 7.89 -0.76 -3.74
CA SER A 58 6.64 -0.30 -3.14
C SER A 58 6.93 0.82 -2.13
N VAL A 59 6.33 1.99 -2.35
CA VAL A 59 6.47 3.15 -1.45
C VAL A 59 5.11 3.45 -0.86
N GLY A 60 4.99 3.28 0.45
CA GLY A 60 3.79 3.59 1.23
C GLY A 60 3.85 4.98 1.84
N THR A 61 2.70 5.45 2.33
CA THR A 61 2.54 6.73 3.03
C THR A 61 2.58 6.57 4.55
N GLY A 62 2.98 5.40 5.04
CA GLY A 62 3.01 5.05 6.44
C GLY A 62 1.76 4.28 6.88
N ARG A 63 1.95 3.44 7.89
CA ARG A 63 0.92 2.53 8.41
C ARG A 63 0.72 2.74 9.90
N VAL A 64 -0.48 3.20 10.27
CA VAL A 64 -0.92 3.20 11.67
C VAL A 64 -1.22 1.77 12.08
N LYS A 65 -0.63 1.31 13.20
CA LYS A 65 -0.93 -0.01 13.74
C LYS A 65 -2.39 -0.05 14.20
N THR A 66 -3.23 -0.77 13.47
CA THR A 66 -4.62 -1.06 13.88
C THR A 66 -4.61 -2.21 14.88
N GLY A 67 -4.06 -1.99 16.06
CA GLY A 67 -4.29 -2.85 17.21
C GLY A 67 -5.43 -2.26 18.01
N ARG A 68 -6.59 -2.93 18.07
CA ARG A 68 -7.48 -2.66 19.21
C ARG A 68 -6.66 -3.04 20.43
N GLY A 69 -6.33 -2.08 21.29
CA GLY A 69 -5.93 -2.42 22.65
C GLY A 69 -7.04 -3.24 23.33
N LEU A 70 -7.01 -3.36 24.66
CA LEU A 70 -8.02 -4.12 25.44
C LEU A 70 -9.49 -3.62 25.30
N LYS A 71 -9.77 -2.62 24.46
CA LYS A 71 -11.13 -2.10 24.22
C LYS A 71 -11.77 -2.81 23.05
N ILE A 72 -12.57 -3.82 23.37
CA ILE A 72 -13.55 -4.39 22.45
C ILE A 72 -14.73 -3.42 22.42
N ASP A 73 -15.01 -2.81 21.28
CA ASP A 73 -16.22 -2.01 21.12
C ASP A 73 -17.42 -2.98 21.09
N GLU A 74 -18.22 -2.99 22.16
CA GLU A 74 -19.25 -4.01 22.39
C GLU A 74 -20.48 -3.84 21.49
N ASN A 75 -20.62 -2.72 20.76
CA ASN A 75 -21.78 -2.45 19.91
C ASN A 75 -21.48 -2.60 18.39
N LEU A 76 -22.51 -3.03 17.64
CA LEU A 76 -22.43 -3.30 16.19
C LEU A 76 -21.98 -2.07 15.37
N LEU A 77 -22.35 -0.86 15.79
CA LEU A 77 -22.03 0.38 15.09
C LEU A 77 -20.53 0.73 15.22
N GLY A 78 -19.95 0.54 16.39
CA GLY A 78 -18.52 0.72 16.65
C GLY A 78 -17.68 -0.28 15.87
N GLN A 79 -18.12 -1.54 15.83
CA GLN A 79 -17.49 -2.56 14.98
C GLN A 79 -17.55 -2.19 13.50
N ALA A 80 -18.72 -1.77 12.98
CA ALA A 80 -18.89 -1.38 11.59
C ALA A 80 -17.95 -0.24 11.16
N LYS A 81 -17.67 0.72 12.04
CA LYS A 81 -16.71 1.82 11.77
C LYS A 81 -15.27 1.36 11.63
N SER A 82 -14.89 0.26 12.29
CA SER A 82 -13.51 -0.26 12.24
C SER A 82 -13.25 -1.20 11.06
N VAL A 83 -14.30 -1.76 10.45
CA VAL A 83 -14.18 -2.73 9.36
C VAL A 83 -13.42 -2.17 8.15
N PRO A 84 -13.69 -0.95 7.64
CA PRO A 84 -12.99 -0.43 6.48
C PRO A 84 -11.47 -0.34 6.70
N ALA A 85 -11.02 0.24 7.82
CA ALA A 85 -9.60 0.34 8.15
C ALA A 85 -8.94 -1.05 8.30
N ALA A 86 -9.65 -2.01 8.91
CA ALA A 86 -9.15 -3.38 9.04
C ALA A 86 -9.05 -4.09 7.68
N LEU A 87 -9.99 -3.87 6.76
CA LEU A 87 -9.95 -4.43 5.40
C LEU A 87 -8.83 -3.82 4.58
N ILE A 88 -8.66 -2.50 4.63
CA ILE A 88 -7.54 -1.77 3.99
C ILE A 88 -6.19 -2.29 4.51
N GLY A 89 -6.06 -2.45 5.83
CA GLY A 89 -4.86 -3.02 6.45
C GLY A 89 -4.59 -4.47 6.01
N SER A 90 -5.64 -5.30 5.98
CA SER A 90 -5.55 -6.70 5.54
C SER A 90 -5.16 -6.82 4.06
N ALA A 91 -5.74 -5.97 3.21
CA ALA A 91 -5.43 -5.96 1.78
C ALA A 91 -3.98 -5.53 1.52
N GLN A 92 -3.51 -4.47 2.21
CA GLN A 92 -2.12 -4.03 2.15
C GLN A 92 -1.15 -5.14 2.54
N TRP A 93 -1.46 -5.84 3.64
CA TRP A 93 -0.66 -6.94 4.15
C TRP A 93 -0.60 -8.11 3.16
N MET A 94 -1.74 -8.51 2.58
CA MET A 94 -1.78 -9.59 1.58
C MET A 94 -0.97 -9.24 0.32
N GLN A 95 -1.07 -7.99 -0.15
CA GLN A 95 -0.30 -7.52 -1.31
C GLN A 95 1.21 -7.50 -1.02
N ASP A 96 1.62 -7.10 0.20
CA ASP A 96 3.03 -7.13 0.61
C ASP A 96 3.55 -8.57 0.71
N LEU A 97 2.81 -9.46 1.37
CA LEU A 97 3.15 -10.88 1.46
C LEU A 97 3.29 -11.51 0.07
N ALA A 98 2.36 -11.25 -0.85
CA ALA A 98 2.44 -11.74 -2.22
C ALA A 98 3.75 -11.28 -2.92
N CYS A 99 4.15 -10.02 -2.73
CA CYS A 99 5.41 -9.52 -3.26
C CYS A 99 6.62 -10.23 -2.65
N ARG A 100 6.67 -10.40 -1.33
CA ARG A 100 7.79 -11.07 -0.64
C ARG A 100 7.87 -12.57 -0.93
N GLN A 101 6.74 -13.22 -1.22
CA GLN A 101 6.69 -14.63 -1.57
C GLN A 101 7.16 -14.90 -3.01
N HIS A 102 6.77 -14.05 -3.96
CA HIS A 102 7.08 -14.24 -5.39
C HIS A 102 8.35 -13.52 -5.84
N GLY A 103 8.75 -12.45 -5.14
CA GLY A 103 10.00 -11.74 -5.37
C GLY A 103 11.12 -12.18 -4.43
N GLU A 104 12.28 -11.56 -4.58
CA GLU A 104 13.40 -11.61 -3.64
C GLU A 104 13.37 -10.31 -2.84
N CYS A 105 12.88 -10.37 -1.60
CA CYS A 105 12.75 -9.19 -0.76
C CYS A 105 14.13 -8.75 -0.26
N ARG A 106 14.49 -7.50 -0.57
CA ARG A 106 15.74 -6.84 -0.15
C ARG A 106 15.57 -5.95 1.06
N HIS A 107 14.40 -5.31 1.18
CA HIS A 107 14.10 -4.42 2.29
C HIS A 107 12.60 -4.34 2.57
N GLY A 108 12.26 -4.22 3.85
CA GLY A 108 10.94 -3.83 4.33
C GLY A 108 10.74 -4.26 5.77
N GLU A 109 9.96 -3.48 6.53
CA GLU A 109 9.64 -3.82 7.92
C GLU A 109 9.00 -5.22 8.04
N PRO A 110 9.12 -5.89 9.21
CA PRO A 110 8.46 -7.18 9.46
C PRO A 110 6.95 -7.12 9.22
N LEU A 111 6.43 -8.15 8.54
CA LEU A 111 5.00 -8.35 8.30
C LEU A 111 4.28 -8.68 9.61
N ASP A 112 4.80 -9.66 10.34
CA ASP A 112 4.30 -10.14 11.63
C ASP A 112 5.40 -10.92 12.38
N SER A 113 5.05 -11.47 13.55
CA SER A 113 5.97 -12.20 14.42
C SER A 113 6.35 -13.60 13.95
N GLU A 114 5.57 -14.22 13.06
CA GLU A 114 5.82 -15.56 12.52
C GLU A 114 6.64 -15.50 11.23
N LEU A 115 6.26 -14.62 10.30
CA LEU A 115 6.90 -14.47 9.00
C LEU A 115 8.16 -13.60 9.05
N GLY A 116 8.22 -12.65 10.00
CA GLY A 116 9.27 -11.63 10.03
C GLY A 116 9.21 -10.73 8.81
N ASP A 117 10.37 -10.34 8.28
CA ASP A 117 10.49 -9.47 7.09
C ASP A 117 10.60 -10.25 5.78
N LEU A 118 10.79 -11.57 5.80
CA LEU A 118 11.05 -12.37 4.60
C LEU A 118 12.20 -11.81 3.71
N VAL A 119 13.15 -11.07 4.29
CA VAL A 119 14.35 -10.62 3.60
C VAL A 119 15.30 -11.79 3.48
N ARG A 120 15.39 -12.36 2.28
CA ARG A 120 16.18 -13.55 1.97
C ARG A 120 16.35 -13.73 0.47
N GLU A 121 17.36 -14.50 0.06
CA GLU A 121 17.47 -14.95 -1.32
C GLU A 121 16.27 -15.83 -1.74
N ASN A 122 15.82 -15.64 -2.97
CA ASN A 122 14.79 -16.43 -3.63
C ASN A 122 15.24 -16.75 -5.06
N PRO A 123 15.81 -17.96 -5.29
CA PRO A 123 16.27 -18.38 -6.61
C PRO A 123 15.20 -18.44 -7.70
N ARG A 124 13.91 -18.42 -7.32
CA ARG A 124 12.76 -18.44 -8.23
C ARG A 124 12.05 -17.08 -8.28
N ALA A 125 12.70 -16.02 -7.82
CA ALA A 125 12.10 -14.70 -7.76
C ALA A 125 11.75 -14.17 -9.15
N ALA A 126 10.50 -13.75 -9.29
CA ALA A 126 10.00 -13.07 -10.48
C ALA A 126 10.45 -11.60 -10.56
N PHE A 127 10.96 -11.04 -9.46
CA PHE A 127 11.46 -9.65 -9.38
C PHE A 127 12.26 -9.46 -8.08
N LEU A 128 13.15 -8.47 -8.04
CA LEU A 128 13.65 -7.90 -6.78
C LEU A 128 12.54 -7.06 -6.14
N TYR A 129 12.41 -7.09 -4.81
CA TYR A 129 11.36 -6.37 -4.11
C TYR A 129 11.89 -5.58 -2.91
N SER A 130 11.52 -4.31 -2.83
CA SER A 130 11.77 -3.45 -1.67
C SER A 130 10.51 -2.68 -1.30
N ARG A 131 10.18 -2.63 -0.02
CA ARG A 131 9.06 -1.86 0.51
C ARG A 131 9.52 -0.83 1.52
N TYR A 132 9.15 0.42 1.27
CA TYR A 132 9.35 1.53 2.19
C TYR A 132 7.98 1.99 2.69
N ASP A 133 7.59 1.55 3.88
CA ASP A 133 6.27 1.85 4.45
C ASP A 133 6.36 1.85 5.96
N LYS A 134 6.72 3.02 6.50
CA LYS A 134 7.02 3.23 7.92
C LYS A 134 5.82 2.86 8.79
N SER A 135 6.02 2.00 9.80
CA SER A 135 5.03 1.86 10.86
C SER A 135 5.05 3.11 11.76
N ILE A 136 3.86 3.69 11.94
CA ILE A 136 3.62 4.86 12.80
C ILE A 136 3.44 4.35 14.23
N GLY A 137 4.32 4.78 15.13
CA GLY A 137 4.33 4.44 16.55
C GLY A 137 3.73 5.55 17.42
N GLU A 138 3.79 5.34 18.73
CA GLU A 138 3.20 6.28 19.71
C GLU A 138 3.80 7.68 19.62
N ALA A 139 5.12 7.79 19.41
CA ALA A 139 5.79 9.08 19.28
C ALA A 139 5.29 9.88 18.07
N GLU A 140 5.10 9.24 16.91
CA GLU A 140 4.54 9.91 15.74
C GLU A 140 3.06 10.26 15.93
N MET A 141 2.29 9.42 16.61
CA MET A 141 0.89 9.71 16.97
C MET A 141 0.79 10.95 17.87
N GLU A 142 1.63 11.05 18.90
CA GLU A 142 1.70 12.23 19.77
C GLU A 142 2.15 13.48 19.01
N GLY A 143 3.12 13.34 18.10
CA GLY A 143 3.57 14.41 17.21
C GLY A 143 2.43 14.93 16.34
N ALA A 144 1.69 14.03 15.69
CA ALA A 144 0.56 14.39 14.83
C ALA A 144 -0.55 15.13 15.60
N LEU A 145 -0.84 14.72 16.84
CA LEU A 145 -1.85 15.38 17.68
C LEU A 145 -1.47 16.81 18.11
N LYS A 146 -0.17 17.14 18.12
CA LYS A 146 0.31 18.52 18.35
C LYS A 146 0.08 19.41 17.14
N VAL A 147 0.05 18.84 15.94
CA VAL A 147 -0.21 19.56 14.68
C VAL A 147 -1.71 19.67 14.42
N SER A 148 -2.45 18.57 14.55
CA SER A 148 -3.88 18.51 14.28
C SER A 148 -4.62 17.59 15.25
N LYS A 149 -5.74 18.08 15.81
CA LYS A 149 -6.61 17.29 16.70
C LYS A 149 -7.24 16.08 16.01
N LYS A 150 -7.31 16.06 14.68
CA LYS A 150 -7.82 14.92 13.90
C LYS A 150 -6.83 13.75 13.88
N GLY A 151 -5.53 13.98 14.10
CA GLY A 151 -4.50 12.94 13.96
C GLY A 151 -4.49 12.34 12.55
N PHE A 152 -4.10 11.07 12.42
CA PHE A 152 -3.95 10.36 11.14
C PHE A 152 -5.28 9.93 10.48
N THR A 153 -6.29 10.81 10.42
CA THR A 153 -7.46 10.56 9.57
C THR A 153 -7.12 10.80 8.10
N LEU A 154 -7.74 10.03 7.21
CA LEU A 154 -7.46 10.05 5.77
C LEU A 154 -7.70 11.44 5.14
N ASP A 155 -8.66 12.19 5.67
CA ASP A 155 -9.06 13.52 5.21
C ASP A 155 -8.26 14.67 5.85
N ASN A 156 -7.21 14.36 6.63
CA ASN A 156 -6.48 15.37 7.38
C ASN A 156 -5.33 16.02 6.60
N ILE A 157 -5.65 17.04 5.81
CA ILE A 157 -4.66 17.82 5.06
C ILE A 157 -3.72 18.67 5.94
N GLU A 158 -4.06 18.90 7.22
CA GLU A 158 -3.23 19.69 8.14
C GLU A 158 -1.91 18.97 8.50
N LEU A 159 -1.84 17.66 8.28
CA LEU A 159 -0.65 16.85 8.57
C LEU A 159 0.33 16.74 7.39
N MET A 160 0.07 17.37 6.24
CA MET A 160 0.91 17.19 5.05
C MET A 160 2.40 17.48 5.30
N ASP A 161 2.72 18.61 5.92
CA ASP A 161 4.12 18.98 6.20
C ASP A 161 4.77 18.01 7.20
N PHE A 162 4.04 17.66 8.27
CA PHE A 162 4.48 16.69 9.27
C PHE A 162 4.79 15.32 8.65
N LEU A 163 3.91 14.83 7.77
CA LEU A 163 4.09 13.57 7.05
C LEU A 163 5.25 13.64 6.07
N GLY A 164 5.44 14.79 5.41
CA GLY A 164 6.57 15.04 4.50
C GLY A 164 7.91 14.98 5.23
N GLU A 165 8.04 15.67 6.36
CA GLU A 165 9.24 15.65 7.21
C GLU A 165 9.52 14.24 7.75
N MET A 166 8.47 13.54 8.22
CA MET A 166 8.58 12.16 8.66
C MET A 166 9.08 11.24 7.54
N GLY A 167 8.52 11.40 6.33
CA GLY A 167 8.90 10.63 5.15
C GLY A 167 10.36 10.87 4.74
N GLN A 168 10.80 12.14 4.76
CA GLN A 168 12.19 12.50 4.45
C GLN A 168 13.16 11.87 5.46
N ALA A 169 12.89 12.02 6.76
CA ALA A 169 13.74 11.45 7.81
C ALA A 169 13.79 9.90 7.76
N TYR A 170 12.68 9.26 7.38
CA TYR A 170 12.64 7.82 7.16
C TYR A 170 13.48 7.42 5.93
N ALA A 171 13.33 8.12 4.81
CA ALA A 171 14.05 7.84 3.58
C ALA A 171 15.58 7.98 3.75
N GLU A 172 16.05 9.02 4.44
CA GLU A 172 17.47 9.25 4.73
C GLU A 172 18.12 8.10 5.52
N ARG A 173 17.34 7.39 6.35
CA ARG A 173 17.84 6.28 7.18
C ARG A 173 17.71 4.92 6.50
N GLU A 174 16.58 4.69 5.84
CA GLU A 174 16.18 3.36 5.40
C GLU A 174 16.41 3.13 3.90
N VAL A 175 16.48 4.16 3.05
CA VAL A 175 16.71 3.97 1.61
C VAL A 175 18.21 3.88 1.34
N LYS A 176 18.66 2.73 0.87
CA LYS A 176 20.07 2.46 0.56
C LYS A 176 20.22 1.86 -0.82
N LEU A 177 21.36 2.15 -1.47
CA LEU A 177 21.65 1.63 -2.81
C LEU A 177 21.69 0.09 -2.85
N GLU A 178 22.16 -0.54 -1.77
CA GLU A 178 22.21 -2.01 -1.62
C GLU A 178 20.83 -2.68 -1.74
N HIS A 179 19.73 -1.95 -1.57
CA HIS A 179 18.37 -2.49 -1.72
C HIS A 179 17.93 -2.68 -3.18
N PHE A 180 18.74 -2.23 -4.14
CA PHE A 180 18.44 -2.27 -5.58
C PHE A 180 19.40 -3.17 -6.37
N GLU A 181 20.31 -3.87 -5.67
CA GLU A 181 21.27 -4.83 -6.22
C GLU A 181 20.84 -6.29 -5.97
#